data_AF-A0A820KX60-F1
#
_entry.id   AF-A0A820KX60-F1
#
_cell.length_a   1.000
_cell.length_b   1.000
_cell.length_c   1.000
_cell.angle_alpha   90.00
_cell.angle_beta   90.00
_cell.angle_gamma   90.00
#
_symmetry.space_group_name_H-M   'P 1'
#
loop_
_entity.id
_entity.type
_entity.pdbx_description
1 polymer ?
#
loop_
_entity_poly.entity_id
_entity_poly.type
_entity_poly.pdbx_seq_one_letter_code
_entity_poly.pdbx_strand_id
1 'polypeptide(L)'
;AWGTNLLFFMATIGLAIFGSIFYRSISRVSSPILQAEKKIVKSIQMNKPSAIIPASDKHTASLIFFHGLGDVGESWLQAFKFYKIPKDMQHVKFIFPTAPIRKITLNNGYPMTGCKLI
;
A
#
# COMPACT_ATOMS: atom_id res chain seq x y z
N ALA A 1 -5.30 17.68 55.58
CA ALA A 1 -5.91 17.39 54.26
C ALA A 1 -4.90 17.19 53.11
N TRP A 2 -3.60 16.94 53.38
CA TRP A 2 -2.56 16.84 52.33
C TRP A 2 -2.09 15.41 52.03
N GLY A 3 -2.24 14.48 52.98
CA GLY A 3 -1.72 13.10 52.85
C GLY A 3 -2.51 12.19 51.90
N THR A 4 -3.83 12.35 51.84
CA THR A 4 -4.69 11.53 50.97
C THR A 4 -4.51 11.89 49.49
N ASN A 5 -4.41 13.17 49.16
CA ASN A 5 -4.25 13.66 47.78
C ASN A 5 -2.92 13.21 47.13
N LEU A 6 -1.84 13.08 47.92
CA LEU A 6 -0.55 12.61 47.42
C LEU A 6 -0.58 11.11 47.08
N LEU A 7 -1.25 10.30 47.91
CA LEU A 7 -1.45 8.87 47.66
C LEU A 7 -2.31 8.61 46.41
N PHE A 8 -3.38 9.39 46.21
CA PHE A 8 -4.18 9.31 44.99
C PHE A 8 -3.38 9.72 43.74
N PHE A 9 -2.55 10.77 43.85
CA PHE A 9 -1.72 11.24 42.73
C PHE A 9 -0.61 10.24 42.35
N MET A 10 0.00 9.56 43.33
CA MET A 10 0.97 8.50 43.05
C MET A 10 0.33 7.25 42.45
N ALA A 11 -0.89 6.91 42.88
CA ALA A 11 -1.64 5.77 42.33
C ALA A 11 -2.06 5.98 40.86
N THR A 12 -2.47 7.20 40.48
CA THR A 12 -2.84 7.52 39.09
C THR A 12 -1.64 7.52 38.15
N ILE A 13 -0.49 8.05 38.60
CA ILE A 13 0.77 7.97 37.87
C ILE A 13 1.22 6.52 37.72
N GLY A 14 1.12 5.71 38.78
CA GLY A 14 1.44 4.28 38.76
C GLY A 14 0.60 3.51 37.74
N LEU A 15 -0.71 3.73 37.68
CA LEU A 15 -1.60 3.12 36.68
C LEU A 15 -1.31 3.62 35.26
N ALA A 16 -0.99 4.90 35.08
CA ALA A 16 -0.66 5.45 33.76
C ALA A 16 0.67 4.89 33.22
N ILE A 17 1.67 4.75 34.09
CA ILE A 17 2.97 4.14 33.75
C ILE A 17 2.81 2.64 33.51
N PHE A 18 2.10 1.91 34.38
CA PHE A 18 1.83 0.49 34.20
C PHE A 18 1.03 0.23 32.92
N GLY A 19 -0.02 1.02 32.67
CA GLY A 19 -0.80 0.98 31.44
C GLY A 19 0.06 1.29 30.21
N SER A 20 0.93 2.29 30.26
CA SER A 20 1.83 2.63 29.15
C SER A 20 2.89 1.56 28.88
N ILE A 21 3.48 0.97 29.92
CA ILE A 21 4.48 -0.11 29.81
C ILE A 21 3.81 -1.40 29.34
N PHE A 22 2.66 -1.76 29.89
CA PHE A 22 1.88 -2.94 29.52
C PHE A 22 1.33 -2.81 28.08
N TYR A 23 0.78 -1.66 27.72
CA TYR A 23 0.33 -1.35 26.36
C TYR A 23 1.49 -1.38 25.37
N ARG A 24 2.66 -0.84 25.73
CA ARG A 24 3.88 -0.91 24.91
C ARG A 24 4.46 -2.33 24.83
N SER A 25 4.20 -3.18 25.82
CA SER A 25 4.58 -4.59 25.82
C SER A 25 3.70 -5.39 24.87
N ILE A 26 2.37 -5.25 24.97
CA ILE A 26 1.41 -5.93 24.09
C ILE A 26 1.56 -5.49 22.62
N SER A 27 1.77 -4.19 22.37
CA SER A 27 1.94 -3.67 21.00
C SER A 27 3.23 -4.12 20.31
N ARG A 28 4.21 -4.67 21.05
CA ARG A 28 5.42 -5.29 20.48
C ARG A 28 5.22 -6.76 20.13
N VAL A 29 4.17 -7.41 20.64
CA VAL A 29 3.78 -8.76 20.22
C VAL A 29 3.05 -8.67 18.87
N SER A 30 3.73 -8.13 17.85
CA SER A 30 3.37 -8.48 16.48
C SER A 30 3.69 -9.97 16.34
N SER A 31 2.67 -10.82 16.19
CA SER A 31 2.89 -12.25 16.06
C SER A 31 3.87 -12.53 14.91
N PRO A 32 4.74 -13.53 15.01
CA PRO A 32 5.61 -13.96 13.91
C PRO A 32 4.82 -14.24 12.63
N ILE A 33 3.58 -14.70 12.79
CA ILE A 33 2.60 -14.92 11.71
C ILE A 33 2.27 -13.61 10.99
N LEU A 34 1.94 -12.52 11.70
CA LEU A 34 1.65 -11.21 11.09
C LEU A 34 2.84 -10.65 10.31
N GLN A 35 4.07 -10.92 10.76
CA GLN A 35 5.27 -10.50 10.03
C GLN A 35 5.49 -11.34 8.77
N ALA A 36 5.28 -12.65 8.85
CA ALA A 36 5.35 -13.56 7.71
C ALA A 36 4.28 -13.21 6.66
N GLU A 37 3.04 -12.97 7.07
CA GLU A 37 1.95 -12.53 6.21
C GLU A 37 2.28 -11.21 5.50
N LYS A 38 2.79 -10.21 6.23
CA LYS A 38 3.23 -8.93 5.61
C LYS A 38 4.33 -9.14 4.59
N LYS A 39 5.29 -10.04 4.86
CA LYS A 39 6.37 -10.36 3.91
C LYS A 39 5.83 -11.05 2.67
N ILE A 40 4.94 -12.03 2.83
CA ILE A 40 4.28 -12.76 1.74
C ILE A 40 3.44 -11.82 0.87
N VAL A 41 2.56 -11.02 1.48
CA VAL A 41 1.73 -10.04 0.77
C VAL A 41 2.59 -9.05 0.02
N LYS A 42 3.67 -8.55 0.63
CA LYS A 42 4.62 -7.66 -0.04
C LYS A 42 5.31 -8.35 -1.23
N SER A 43 5.72 -9.61 -1.12
CA SER A 43 6.32 -10.34 -2.25
C SER A 43 5.32 -10.61 -3.37
N ILE A 44 4.07 -10.94 -3.05
CA ILE A 44 2.99 -11.14 -4.03
C ILE A 44 2.70 -9.82 -4.76
N GLN A 45 2.66 -8.69 -4.03
CA GLN A 45 2.50 -7.36 -4.60
C GLN A 45 3.64 -6.99 -5.55
N MET A 46 4.88 -7.26 -5.16
CA MET A 46 6.08 -6.97 -5.95
C MET A 46 6.19 -7.85 -7.22
N ASN A 47 5.63 -9.05 -7.18
CA ASN A 47 5.65 -10.00 -8.30
C ASN A 47 4.35 -10.01 -9.10
N LYS A 48 3.47 -9.01 -8.90
CA LYS A 48 2.22 -8.92 -9.65
C LYS A 48 2.54 -8.61 -11.12
N PRO A 49 2.12 -9.45 -12.08
CA PRO A 49 2.34 -9.16 -13.49
C PRO A 49 1.62 -7.87 -13.89
N SER A 50 2.21 -7.13 -14.83
CA SER A 50 1.58 -5.93 -15.38
C SER A 50 0.29 -6.30 -16.11
N ALA A 51 -0.73 -5.44 -16.03
CA ALA A 51 -1.95 -5.63 -16.80
C ALA A 51 -1.62 -5.29 -18.27
N ILE A 52 -1.99 -6.16 -19.22
CA ILE A 52 -1.58 -6.03 -20.62
C ILE A 52 -2.79 -6.19 -21.53
N ILE A 53 -2.89 -5.33 -22.54
CA ILE A 53 -3.73 -5.56 -23.73
C ILE A 53 -2.77 -5.84 -24.89
N PRO A 54 -2.77 -7.06 -25.46
CA PRO A 54 -1.91 -7.37 -26.59
C PRO A 54 -2.32 -6.58 -27.83
N ALA A 55 -1.36 -6.36 -28.73
CA ALA A 55 -1.67 -5.88 -30.06
C ALA A 55 -2.49 -6.96 -30.80
N SER A 56 -3.57 -6.55 -31.46
CA SER A 56 -4.41 -7.45 -32.26
C SER A 56 -3.82 -7.69 -33.66
N ASP A 57 -3.08 -6.72 -34.17
CA ASP A 57 -2.38 -6.78 -35.46
C ASP A 57 -0.86 -6.96 -35.27
N LYS A 58 -0.10 -6.90 -36.38
CA LYS A 58 1.37 -6.88 -36.35
C LYS A 58 1.85 -5.80 -35.38
N HIS A 59 2.49 -6.23 -34.31
CA HIS A 59 2.98 -5.35 -33.25
C HIS A 59 4.09 -4.42 -33.79
N THR A 60 3.85 -3.11 -33.74
CA THR A 60 4.84 -2.10 -34.18
C THR A 60 5.13 -1.04 -33.11
N ALA A 61 4.28 -0.92 -32.09
CA ALA A 61 4.45 0.05 -31.01
C ALA A 61 3.95 -0.48 -29.66
N SER A 62 4.48 0.07 -28.57
CA SER A 62 3.98 -0.24 -27.21
C SER A 62 3.71 1.04 -26.45
N LEU A 63 2.59 1.08 -25.73
CA LEU A 63 2.23 2.16 -24.82
C LEU A 63 2.33 1.65 -23.38
N ILE A 64 3.14 2.32 -22.56
CA ILE A 64 3.26 2.04 -21.13
C ILE A 64 2.60 3.17 -20.38
N PHE A 65 1.51 2.86 -19.66
CA PHE A 65 0.73 3.85 -18.92
C PHE A 65 0.88 3.65 -17.41
N PHE A 66 1.42 4.67 -16.73
CA PHE A 66 1.56 4.66 -15.27
C PHE A 66 0.34 5.30 -14.61
N HIS A 67 -0.26 4.59 -13.65
CA HIS A 67 -1.38 5.09 -12.88
C HIS A 67 -0.94 6.12 -11.81
N GLY A 68 -1.91 6.87 -11.28
CA GLY A 68 -1.69 7.84 -10.21
C GLY A 68 -1.49 7.22 -8.82
N LEU A 69 -1.25 8.07 -7.83
CA LEU A 69 -1.10 7.68 -6.42
C LEU A 69 -2.33 6.91 -5.92
N GLY A 70 -2.12 5.72 -5.36
CA GLY A 70 -3.19 4.92 -4.74
C GLY A 70 -4.01 4.04 -5.69
N ASP A 71 -3.72 4.06 -6.99
CA ASP A 71 -4.43 3.27 -8.01
C ASP A 71 -3.67 1.99 -8.41
N VAL A 72 -4.18 1.19 -9.36
CA VAL A 72 -3.56 -0.05 -9.86
C VAL A 72 -3.61 -0.11 -11.39
N GLY A 73 -2.73 -0.88 -12.03
CA GLY A 73 -2.75 -0.99 -13.50
C GLY A 73 -4.02 -1.62 -14.08
N GLU A 74 -4.68 -2.49 -13.30
CA GLU A 74 -5.90 -3.20 -13.75
C GLU A 74 -7.10 -2.27 -13.98
N SER A 75 -7.24 -1.21 -13.17
CA SER A 75 -8.34 -0.24 -13.31
C SER A 75 -8.26 0.48 -14.66
N TRP A 76 -7.03 0.81 -15.11
CA TRP A 76 -6.78 1.44 -16.40
C TRP A 76 -6.94 0.48 -17.57
N LEU A 77 -6.55 -0.79 -17.42
CA LEU A 77 -6.84 -1.81 -18.42
C LEU A 77 -8.35 -1.94 -18.66
N GLN A 78 -9.16 -1.97 -17.59
CA GLN A 78 -10.61 -2.01 -17.69
C GLN A 78 -11.18 -0.75 -18.35
N ALA A 79 -10.68 0.42 -17.99
CA ALA A 79 -11.08 1.68 -18.63
C ALA A 79 -10.79 1.66 -20.14
N PHE A 80 -9.59 1.25 -20.56
CA PHE A 80 -9.23 1.17 -21.98
C PHE A 80 -10.08 0.16 -22.75
N LYS A 81 -10.43 -0.98 -22.13
CA LYS A 81 -11.37 -1.94 -22.73
C LYS A 81 -12.77 -1.35 -22.90
N PHE A 82 -13.26 -0.60 -21.90
CA PHE A 82 -14.58 0.01 -21.93
C PHE A 82 -14.72 1.06 -23.03
N TYR A 83 -13.73 1.95 -23.17
CA TYR A 83 -13.74 3.01 -24.18
C TYR A 83 -13.45 2.54 -25.62
N LYS A 84 -13.09 1.25 -25.79
CA LYS A 84 -12.66 0.61 -27.05
C LYS A 84 -11.41 1.26 -27.65
N ILE A 85 -10.41 0.43 -27.90
CA ILE A 85 -9.19 0.88 -28.56
C ILE A 85 -9.52 1.29 -30.01
N PRO A 86 -9.11 2.50 -30.45
CA PRO A 86 -9.29 2.94 -31.83
C PRO A 86 -8.72 1.94 -32.85
N LYS A 87 -9.36 1.82 -34.02
CA LYS A 87 -8.95 0.82 -35.03
C LYS A 87 -7.54 1.05 -35.56
N ASP A 88 -7.11 2.30 -35.63
CA ASP A 88 -5.76 2.71 -36.02
C ASP A 88 -4.69 2.29 -35.00
N MET A 89 -5.07 1.93 -33.77
CA MET A 89 -4.15 1.53 -32.70
C MET A 89 -4.08 0.01 -32.46
N GLN A 90 -4.60 -0.83 -33.36
CA GLN A 90 -4.57 -2.30 -33.21
C GLN A 90 -3.15 -2.90 -33.22
N HIS A 91 -2.18 -2.17 -33.79
CA HIS A 91 -0.76 -2.54 -33.80
C HIS A 91 -0.03 -2.21 -32.48
N VAL A 92 -0.71 -1.55 -31.53
CA VAL A 92 -0.15 -1.08 -30.26
C VAL A 92 -0.40 -2.10 -29.15
N LYS A 93 0.66 -2.50 -28.44
CA LYS A 93 0.55 -3.24 -27.18
C LYS A 93 0.43 -2.27 -26.01
N PHE A 94 -0.60 -2.39 -25.19
CA PHE A 94 -0.78 -1.54 -24.01
C PHE A 94 -0.34 -2.27 -22.74
N ILE A 95 0.43 -1.60 -21.91
CA ILE A 95 0.99 -2.14 -20.66
C ILE A 95 0.68 -1.18 -19.52
N PHE A 96 0.02 -1.69 -18.49
CA PHE A 96 -0.39 -0.94 -17.29
C PHE A 96 0.30 -1.57 -16.05
N PRO A 97 1.54 -1.16 -15.74
CA PRO A 97 2.23 -1.61 -14.54
C PRO A 97 1.50 -1.16 -13.27
N THR A 98 1.54 -1.97 -12.22
CA THR A 98 1.07 -1.59 -10.88
C THR A 98 2.28 -1.22 -10.01
N ALA A 99 2.28 -0.03 -9.44
CA ALA A 99 3.34 0.39 -8.53
C ALA A 99 3.32 -0.43 -7.22
N PRO A 100 4.48 -0.68 -6.59
CA PRO A 100 4.51 -1.39 -5.31
C PRO A 100 3.82 -0.58 -4.20
N ILE A 101 3.30 -1.27 -3.19
CA ILE A 101 2.80 -0.62 -1.98
C ILE A 101 3.98 -0.10 -1.16
N ARG A 102 3.93 1.18 -0.83
CA ARG A 102 4.89 1.84 0.06
C ARG A 102 4.21 2.88 0.93
N LYS A 103 4.87 3.26 2.02
CA LYS A 103 4.43 4.37 2.86
C LYS A 103 4.67 5.69 2.12
N ILE A 104 3.67 6.56 2.13
CA ILE A 104 3.72 7.88 1.48
C ILE A 104 3.80 8.96 2.54
N THR A 105 4.90 9.72 2.57
CA THR A 105 5.14 10.75 3.59
C THR A 105 4.05 11.82 3.59
N LEU A 106 3.62 12.26 2.40
CA LEU A 106 2.54 13.25 2.24
C LEU A 106 1.22 12.77 2.87
N ASN A 107 0.97 11.46 2.87
CA ASN A 107 -0.24 10.85 3.43
C ASN A 107 0.04 10.23 4.82
N ASN A 108 0.80 10.92 5.66
CA ASN A 108 1.12 10.50 7.03
C ASN A 108 1.69 9.07 7.14
N GLY A 109 2.39 8.59 6.12
CA GLY A 109 2.95 7.24 6.08
C GLY A 109 1.94 6.14 5.75
N TYR A 110 0.75 6.48 5.24
CA TYR A 110 -0.25 5.50 4.82
C TYR A 110 0.30 4.60 3.70
N PRO A 111 0.13 3.26 3.78
CA PRO A 111 0.60 2.34 2.76
C PRO A 111 -0.35 2.33 1.55
N MET A 112 0.16 2.74 0.39
CA MET A 112 -0.59 2.72 -0.87
C MET A 112 0.34 2.51 -2.06
N THR A 113 -0.22 2.23 -3.21
CA THR A 113 0.54 2.10 -4.47
C THR A 113 1.13 3.45 -4.86
N GLY A 114 2.43 3.48 -5.14
CA GLY A 114 3.07 4.71 -5.60
C GLY A 114 4.52 4.49 -6.01
N CYS A 115 4.95 5.15 -7.07
CA CYS A 115 6.35 5.10 -7.51
C CYS A 115 7.22 5.96 -6.59
N LYS A 116 8.43 5.50 -6.25
CA LYS A 116 9.41 6.33 -5.55
C LYS A 116 10.01 7.30 -6.56
N LEU A 117 9.68 8.59 -6.46
CA LEU A 117 10.45 9.61 -7.17
C LEU A 117 11.80 9.74 -6.46
N ILE A 118 12.85 9.67 -7.25
CA ILE A 118 14.26 9.79 -6.86
C ILE A 118 14.53 11.09 -6.12
#